data_AF-A0ABD5MVQ1-F1
#
_entry.id   AF-A0ABD5MVQ1-F1
#
_cell.length_a   1.000
_cell.length_b   1.000
_cell.length_c   1.000
_cell.angle_alpha   90.00
_cell.angle_beta   90.00
_cell.angle_gamma   90.00
#
_symmetry.space_group_name_H-M   'P 1'
#
loop_
_entity.id
_entity.type
_entity.pdbx_description
1 polymer ?
#
loop_
_entity_poly.entity_id
_entity_poly.type
_entity_poly.pdbx_seq_one_letter_code
_entity_poly.pdbx_strand_id
1 'polypeptide(L)'
;MAITDKIYLKNHRQIASQLDANIPKSAFAGATLDLVFSGEGLSELDETTRDRVLEFAEDFLDCGCDDAPYCGHPERKFVRYLLELRAQGLGPDAIVDVMGDDYMLYAYPGDVLSFLDSAVRTLEATESLASVEGDGEAAEEARKRRRELSG
;
A
#
# COMPACT_ATOMS: atom_id res chain seq x y z
N MET A 1 -3.38 -12.92 -5.41
CA MET A 1 -3.86 -11.53 -5.44
C MET A 1 -2.85 -10.68 -4.70
N ALA A 2 -2.53 -9.51 -5.24
CA ALA A 2 -1.68 -8.56 -4.56
C ALA A 2 -2.41 -7.99 -3.34
N ILE A 3 -1.67 -7.51 -2.33
CA ILE A 3 -2.28 -6.83 -1.18
C ILE A 3 -3.07 -5.59 -1.61
N THR A 4 -2.63 -4.91 -2.67
CA THR A 4 -3.29 -3.73 -3.26
C THR A 4 -4.69 -4.03 -3.80
N ASP A 5 -4.97 -5.27 -4.21
CA ASP A 5 -6.33 -5.71 -4.60
C ASP A 5 -7.32 -5.73 -3.42
N LYS A 6 -6.79 -5.65 -2.19
CA LYS A 6 -7.52 -5.77 -0.93
C LYS A 6 -7.44 -4.52 -0.06
N ILE A 7 -7.08 -3.39 -0.68
CA ILE A 7 -7.08 -2.08 -0.04
C ILE A 7 -8.31 -1.30 -0.48
N TYR A 8 -9.10 -0.85 0.49
CA TYR A 8 -10.40 -0.25 0.27
C TYR A 8 -10.49 1.15 0.87
N LEU A 9 -11.32 2.00 0.25
CA LEU A 9 -11.62 3.33 0.79
C LEU A 9 -12.54 3.22 2.02
N LYS A 10 -12.10 3.75 3.16
CA LYS A 10 -12.93 3.98 4.33
C LYS A 10 -13.99 5.02 3.97
N ASN A 11 -15.22 4.83 4.46
CA ASN A 11 -16.35 5.71 4.14
C ASN A 11 -16.65 5.85 2.64
N HIS A 12 -16.31 4.84 1.80
CA HIS A 12 -16.54 4.81 0.35
C HIS A 12 -17.89 5.41 -0.09
N ARG A 13 -19.00 5.07 0.57
CA ARG A 13 -20.33 5.58 0.21
C ARG A 13 -20.46 7.09 0.39
N GLN A 14 -19.85 7.65 1.42
CA GLN A 14 -19.85 9.08 1.69
C GLN A 14 -19.02 9.81 0.63
N ILE A 15 -17.80 9.31 0.36
CA ILE A 15 -16.90 9.88 -0.65
C ILE A 15 -17.57 9.85 -2.03
N ALA A 16 -18.13 8.70 -2.43
CA ALA A 16 -18.85 8.56 -3.69
C ALA A 16 -20.04 9.52 -3.80
N SER A 17 -20.76 9.78 -2.70
CA SER A 17 -21.88 10.71 -2.68
C SER A 17 -21.48 12.18 -2.78
N GLN A 18 -20.30 12.55 -2.25
CA GLN A 18 -19.78 13.92 -2.35
C GLN A 18 -19.28 14.24 -3.75
N LEU A 19 -18.65 13.27 -4.42
CA LEU A 19 -18.08 13.41 -5.77
C LEU A 19 -19.10 13.25 -6.91
N ASP A 20 -20.37 12.98 -6.60
CA ASP A 20 -21.43 12.57 -7.56
C ASP A 20 -20.95 11.52 -8.59
N ALA A 21 -20.06 10.62 -8.15
CA ALA A 21 -19.31 9.72 -9.02
C ALA A 21 -19.43 8.27 -8.55
N ASN A 22 -19.51 7.35 -9.52
CA ASN A 22 -19.50 5.92 -9.23
C ASN A 22 -18.06 5.41 -9.12
N ILE A 23 -17.43 5.66 -7.97
CA ILE A 23 -16.06 5.20 -7.69
C ILE A 23 -16.05 3.75 -7.18
N PRO A 24 -15.09 2.91 -7.60
CA PRO A 24 -14.89 1.59 -7.01
C PRO A 24 -14.55 1.66 -5.51
N LYS A 25 -14.78 0.56 -4.79
CA LYS A 25 -14.36 0.47 -3.38
C LYS A 25 -12.86 0.37 -3.21
N SER A 26 -12.17 -0.21 -4.19
CA SER A 26 -10.73 -0.42 -4.14
C SER A 26 -10.01 0.91 -4.35
N ALA A 27 -9.01 1.17 -3.52
CA ALA A 27 -8.16 2.36 -3.62
C ALA A 27 -7.25 2.32 -4.86
N PHE A 28 -6.86 1.11 -5.29
CA PHE A 28 -5.99 0.87 -6.45
C PHE A 28 -6.77 0.48 -7.71
N ALA A 29 -8.09 0.70 -7.75
CA ALA A 29 -8.81 0.59 -9.02
C ALA A 29 -8.43 1.76 -9.93
N GLY A 30 -8.26 1.51 -11.24
CA GLY A 30 -7.84 2.54 -12.20
C GLY A 30 -8.69 3.82 -12.13
N ALA A 31 -10.02 3.69 -12.08
CA ALA A 31 -10.92 4.84 -11.95
C ALA A 31 -10.73 5.62 -10.63
N THR A 32 -10.34 4.96 -9.54
CA THR A 32 -10.01 5.64 -8.28
C THR A 32 -8.68 6.39 -8.41
N LEU A 33 -7.66 5.73 -8.98
CA LEU A 33 -6.34 6.33 -9.19
C LEU A 33 -6.42 7.54 -10.14
N ASP A 34 -7.20 7.46 -11.21
CA ASP A 34 -7.43 8.58 -12.13
C ASP A 34 -8.00 9.80 -11.42
N LEU A 35 -9.03 9.60 -10.58
CA LEU A 35 -9.69 10.68 -9.86
C LEU A 35 -8.75 11.36 -8.88
N VAL A 36 -7.96 10.57 -8.13
CA VAL A 36 -6.99 11.11 -7.17
C VAL A 36 -5.82 11.80 -7.88
N PHE A 37 -5.35 11.24 -9.00
CA PHE A 37 -4.24 11.78 -9.77
C PHE A 37 -4.61 13.08 -10.50
N SER A 38 -5.81 13.16 -11.09
CA SER A 38 -6.28 14.37 -11.79
C SER A 38 -6.66 15.50 -10.83
N GLY A 39 -7.02 15.15 -9.59
CA GLY A 39 -7.55 16.09 -8.60
C GLY A 39 -8.97 16.57 -8.91
N GLU A 40 -9.65 15.99 -9.90
CA GLU A 40 -11.00 16.38 -10.30
C GLU A 40 -12.03 16.04 -9.21
N GLY A 41 -12.90 17.00 -8.89
CA GLY A 41 -13.93 16.84 -7.85
C GLY A 41 -13.41 16.86 -6.41
N LEU A 42 -12.10 16.83 -6.16
CA LEU A 42 -11.56 16.83 -4.78
C LEU A 42 -11.94 18.08 -3.98
N SER A 43 -12.26 19.20 -4.64
CA SER A 43 -12.78 20.41 -3.99
C SER A 43 -14.17 20.24 -3.37
N GLU A 44 -14.92 19.20 -3.74
CA GLU A 44 -16.26 18.89 -3.23
C GLU A 44 -16.20 18.05 -1.94
N LEU A 45 -15.03 17.46 -1.66
CA LEU A 45 -14.78 16.71 -0.44
C LEU A 45 -14.68 17.65 0.77
N ASP A 46 -15.06 17.13 1.95
CA ASP A 46 -14.75 17.82 3.21
C ASP A 46 -13.23 17.94 3.41
N GLU A 47 -12.81 18.98 4.14
CA GLU A 47 -11.40 19.35 4.33
C GLU A 47 -10.55 18.15 4.80
N THR A 48 -11.01 17.45 5.83
CA THR A 48 -10.33 16.25 6.34
C THR A 48 -10.14 15.20 5.26
N THR A 49 -11.20 14.83 4.54
CA THR A 49 -11.12 13.80 3.49
C THR A 49 -10.23 14.24 2.35
N ARG A 50 -10.33 15.50 1.92
CA ARG A 50 -9.49 16.08 0.86
C ARG A 50 -8.02 16.01 1.23
N ASP A 51 -7.66 16.40 2.46
CA ASP A 51 -6.27 16.42 2.91
C ASP A 51 -5.67 15.00 2.89
N ARG A 52 -6.40 13.98 3.37
CA ARG A 52 -5.95 12.57 3.31
C ARG A 52 -5.78 12.03 1.89
N VAL A 53 -6.64 12.46 0.97
CA VAL A 53 -6.53 12.08 -0.45
C VAL A 53 -5.30 12.73 -1.10
N LEU A 54 -5.02 13.99 -0.76
CA LEU A 54 -3.83 14.70 -1.25
C LEU A 54 -2.53 14.09 -0.70
N GLU A 55 -2.50 13.73 0.58
CA GLU A 55 -1.38 12.99 1.19
C GLU A 55 -1.14 11.66 0.47
N PHE A 56 -2.20 10.88 0.19
CA PHE A 56 -2.07 9.65 -0.60
C PHE A 56 -1.51 9.91 -2.01
N ALA A 57 -1.98 10.96 -2.68
CA ALA A 57 -1.51 11.33 -4.02
C ALA A 57 -0.02 11.67 -4.01
N GLU A 58 0.42 12.48 -3.04
CA GLU A 58 1.81 12.88 -2.85
C GLU A 58 2.71 11.66 -2.57
N ASP A 59 2.33 10.82 -1.63
CA ASP A 59 3.18 9.69 -1.22
C ASP A 59 3.26 8.61 -2.30
N PHE A 60 2.14 8.27 -2.94
CA PHE A 60 2.06 7.08 -3.80
C PHE A 60 1.99 7.39 -5.30
N LEU A 61 1.41 8.51 -5.72
CA LEU A 61 1.19 8.80 -7.14
C LEU A 61 2.24 9.73 -7.75
N ASP A 62 2.97 10.50 -6.94
CA ASP A 62 3.99 11.44 -7.43
C ASP A 62 5.18 10.69 -8.06
N CYS A 63 5.23 10.66 -9.39
CA CYS A 63 6.33 10.12 -10.16
C CYS A 63 6.42 10.79 -11.54
N GLY A 64 7.63 10.85 -12.10
CA GLY A 64 7.88 11.44 -13.42
C GLY A 64 7.63 10.50 -14.60
N CYS A 65 6.76 9.50 -14.45
CA CYS A 65 6.48 8.53 -15.52
C CYS A 65 5.39 9.05 -16.47
N ASP A 66 5.57 8.84 -17.77
CA ASP A 66 4.57 9.23 -18.78
C ASP A 66 3.24 8.48 -18.61
N ASP A 67 3.29 7.25 -18.09
CA ASP A 67 2.14 6.37 -17.88
C ASP A 67 1.59 6.48 -16.44
N ALA A 68 1.84 7.57 -15.72
CA ALA A 68 1.23 7.78 -14.41
C ALA A 68 -0.31 7.97 -14.54
N PRO A 69 -1.12 7.39 -13.63
CA PRO A 69 -0.76 6.61 -12.44
C PRO A 69 -0.56 5.09 -12.70
N TYR A 70 -0.66 4.62 -13.95
CA TYR A 70 -0.62 3.20 -14.36
C TYR A 70 0.77 2.55 -14.45
N CYS A 71 1.83 3.30 -14.20
CA CYS A 71 3.22 2.83 -14.26
C CYS A 71 3.60 1.76 -13.19
N GLY A 72 2.71 1.43 -12.26
CA GLY A 72 2.94 0.44 -11.19
C GLY A 72 3.73 0.97 -9.97
N HIS A 73 4.15 2.24 -9.99
CA HIS A 73 4.75 2.88 -8.82
C HIS A 73 3.80 2.99 -7.62
N PRO A 74 2.50 3.32 -7.78
CA PRO A 74 1.60 3.42 -6.64
C PRO A 74 1.59 2.14 -5.80
N GLU A 75 1.42 0.99 -6.45
CA GLU A 75 1.36 -0.31 -5.78
C GLU A 75 2.70 -0.66 -5.13
N ARG A 76 3.83 -0.42 -5.81
CA ARG A 76 5.17 -0.71 -5.28
C ARG A 76 5.51 0.16 -4.08
N LYS A 77 5.22 1.46 -4.15
CA LYS A 77 5.43 2.40 -3.05
C LYS A 77 4.54 2.03 -1.86
N PHE A 78 3.29 1.67 -2.11
CA PHE A 78 2.38 1.23 -1.06
C PHE A 78 2.81 -0.07 -0.39
N VAL A 79 3.23 -1.07 -1.18
CA VAL A 79 3.81 -2.32 -0.65
C VAL A 79 5.04 -2.04 0.20
N ARG A 80 5.93 -1.15 -0.24
CA ARG A 80 7.10 -0.73 0.55
C ARG A 80 6.68 -0.09 1.87
N TYR A 81 5.71 0.82 1.84
CA TYR A 81 5.15 1.45 3.04
C TYR A 81 4.65 0.41 4.07
N LEU A 82 3.90 -0.61 3.64
CA LEU A 82 3.44 -1.68 4.55
C LEU A 82 4.60 -2.47 5.18
N LEU A 83 5.63 -2.78 4.40
CA LEU A 83 6.81 -3.49 4.88
C LEU A 83 7.63 -2.62 5.85
N GLU A 84 7.71 -1.31 5.61
CA GLU A 84 8.38 -0.35 6.49
C GLU A 84 7.66 -0.20 7.84
N LEU A 85 6.32 -0.12 7.84
CA LEU A 85 5.54 -0.15 9.08
C LEU A 85 5.78 -1.44 9.86
N ARG A 86 5.81 -2.58 9.17
CA ARG A 86 6.08 -3.87 9.81
C ARG A 86 7.50 -3.92 10.40
N ALA A 87 8.49 -3.42 9.68
CA ALA A 87 9.88 -3.33 10.14
C ALA A 87 10.05 -2.43 11.38
N GLN A 88 9.13 -1.48 11.58
CA GLN A 88 9.05 -0.67 12.81
C GLN A 88 8.40 -1.42 13.99
N GLY A 89 7.97 -2.66 13.79
CA GLY A 89 7.38 -3.53 14.82
C GLY A 89 5.86 -3.52 14.88
N LEU A 90 5.17 -2.87 13.93
CA LEU A 90 3.71 -2.85 13.93
C LEU A 90 3.14 -4.21 13.50
N GLY A 91 2.16 -4.70 14.26
CA GLY A 91 1.36 -5.87 13.90
C GLY A 91 0.28 -5.54 12.87
N PRO A 92 -0.41 -6.56 12.31
CA PRO A 92 -1.41 -6.36 11.25
C PRO A 92 -2.52 -5.37 11.60
N ASP A 93 -3.08 -5.44 12.81
CA ASP A 93 -4.13 -4.51 13.24
C ASP A 93 -3.62 -3.06 13.33
N ALA A 94 -2.44 -2.86 13.93
CA ALA A 94 -1.83 -1.54 14.03
C ALA A 94 -1.50 -0.95 12.64
N ILE A 95 -1.09 -1.77 11.68
CA ILE A 95 -0.89 -1.33 10.29
C ILE A 95 -2.22 -0.86 9.67
N VAL A 96 -3.31 -1.60 9.90
CA VAL A 96 -4.65 -1.20 9.42
C VAL A 96 -5.10 0.11 10.05
N ASP A 97 -4.83 0.32 11.34
CA ASP A 97 -5.15 1.57 12.04
C ASP A 97 -4.39 2.76 11.43
N VAL A 98 -3.06 2.64 11.25
CA VAL A 98 -2.24 3.70 10.64
C VAL A 98 -2.71 4.01 9.21
N MET A 99 -2.96 2.99 8.38
CA MET A 99 -3.54 3.19 7.05
C MET A 99 -4.88 3.95 7.07
N GLY A 100 -5.72 3.63 8.05
CA GLY A 100 -7.03 4.24 8.23
C GLY A 100 -6.96 5.69 8.68
N ASP A 101 -5.96 6.03 9.48
CA ASP A 101 -5.76 7.36 10.02
C ASP A 101 -5.03 8.28 9.03
N ASP A 102 -4.04 7.76 8.30
CA ASP A 102 -3.20 8.53 7.37
C ASP A 102 -3.82 8.70 6.00
N TYR A 103 -4.57 7.71 5.50
CA TYR A 103 -5.05 7.74 4.10
C TYR A 103 -6.53 7.41 3.93
N MET A 104 -7.27 7.25 5.03
CA MET A 104 -8.66 6.75 4.98
C MET A 104 -8.77 5.42 4.24
N LEU A 105 -7.78 4.55 4.41
CA LEU A 105 -7.74 3.23 3.79
C LEU A 105 -8.00 2.14 4.81
N TYR A 106 -8.56 1.01 4.38
CA TYR A 106 -8.64 -0.16 5.23
C TYR A 106 -8.38 -1.44 4.43
N ALA A 107 -7.90 -2.44 5.15
CA ALA A 107 -7.81 -3.83 4.72
C ALA A 107 -8.30 -4.70 5.87
N TYR A 108 -8.64 -5.97 5.58
CA TYR A 108 -8.88 -6.90 6.68
C TYR A 108 -7.53 -7.28 7.32
N PRO A 109 -7.40 -7.32 8.65
CA PRO A 109 -6.13 -7.68 9.30
C PRO A 109 -5.55 -9.02 8.83
N GLY A 110 -6.41 -9.99 8.52
CA GLY A 110 -6.00 -11.28 7.94
C GLY A 110 -5.35 -11.18 6.55
N ASP A 111 -5.73 -10.19 5.75
CA ASP A 111 -5.11 -9.94 4.44
C ASP A 111 -3.72 -9.33 4.60
N VAL A 112 -3.57 -8.39 5.54
CA VAL A 112 -2.27 -7.81 5.90
C VAL A 112 -1.34 -8.90 6.47
N LEU A 113 -1.83 -9.72 7.40
CA LEU A 113 -1.10 -10.86 7.96
C LEU A 113 -0.64 -11.81 6.85
N SER A 114 -1.55 -12.21 5.96
CA SER A 114 -1.21 -13.13 4.87
C SER A 114 -0.17 -12.54 3.91
N PHE A 115 -0.20 -11.23 3.67
CA PHE A 115 0.79 -10.53 2.87
C PHE A 115 2.17 -10.52 3.56
N LEU A 116 2.22 -10.18 4.84
CA LEU A 116 3.47 -10.15 5.62
C LEU A 116 4.10 -11.54 5.75
N ASP A 117 3.31 -12.57 6.02
CA ASP A 117 3.78 -13.96 6.06
C ASP A 117 4.36 -14.38 4.71
N SER A 118 3.73 -13.95 3.61
CA SER A 118 4.23 -14.23 2.27
C SER A 118 5.56 -13.52 2.02
N ALA A 119 5.71 -12.27 2.46
CA ALA A 119 6.96 -11.52 2.34
C ALA A 119 8.12 -12.18 3.12
N VAL A 120 7.86 -12.64 4.35
CA VAL A 120 8.84 -13.40 5.15
C VAL A 120 9.28 -14.66 4.42
N ARG A 121 8.33 -15.47 3.91
CA ARG A 121 8.64 -16.69 3.15
C ARG A 121 9.40 -16.43 1.86
N THR A 122 9.10 -15.33 1.17
CA THR A 122 9.87 -14.92 -0.02
C THR A 122 11.32 -14.65 0.37
N LEU A 123 11.58 -13.93 1.46
CA LEU A 123 12.94 -13.68 1.93
C LEU A 123 13.66 -14.96 2.39
N GLU A 124 12.95 -15.92 2.97
CA GLU A 124 13.51 -17.25 3.29
C GLU A 124 13.95 -18.01 2.04
N ALA A 125 13.13 -17.97 0.99
CA ALA A 125 13.46 -18.56 -0.29
C ALA A 125 14.65 -17.84 -0.94
N THR A 126 14.69 -16.51 -0.91
CA THR A 126 15.82 -15.70 -1.39
C THR A 126 17.11 -16.03 -0.64
N GLU A 127 17.08 -16.08 0.71
CA GLU A 127 18.24 -16.47 1.54
C GLU A 127 18.76 -17.86 1.14
N SER A 128 17.84 -18.82 0.96
CA SER A 128 18.19 -20.20 0.60
C SER A 128 18.82 -20.31 -0.79
N LEU A 129 18.25 -19.60 -1.78
CA LEU A 129 18.78 -19.59 -3.16
C LEU A 129 20.16 -18.94 -3.21
N ALA A 130 20.32 -17.75 -2.61
CA ALA A 130 21.59 -17.05 -2.55
C ALA A 130 22.69 -17.89 -1.89
N SER A 131 22.34 -18.62 -0.81
CA SER A 131 23.27 -19.54 -0.14
C SER A 131 23.72 -20.69 -1.04
N VAL A 132 22.83 -21.24 -1.88
CA VAL A 132 23.16 -22.30 -2.86
C VAL A 132 24.04 -21.77 -3.99
N GLU A 133 23.80 -20.53 -4.42
CA GLU A 133 24.58 -19.86 -5.47
C GLU A 133 25.94 -19.33 -4.98
N GLY A 134 26.19 -19.36 -3.67
CA GLY A 134 27.41 -18.86 -3.05
C GLY A 134 27.44 -17.34 -2.88
N ASP A 135 26.31 -16.67 -3.03
CA ASP A 135 26.16 -15.23 -2.79
C ASP A 135 25.84 -14.97 -1.31
N GLY A 136 26.90 -14.90 -0.50
CA GLY A 136 26.80 -14.68 0.94
C GLY A 136 26.26 -13.30 1.32
N GLU A 137 26.45 -12.29 0.46
CA GLU A 137 25.96 -10.92 0.70
C GLU A 137 24.44 -10.88 0.56
N ALA A 138 23.92 -11.40 -0.55
CA ALA A 138 22.48 -11.48 -0.77
C ALA A 138 21.78 -12.37 0.29
N ALA A 139 22.41 -13.47 0.71
CA ALA A 139 21.87 -14.34 1.75
C ALA A 139 21.74 -13.60 3.10
N GLU A 140 22.76 -12.85 3.50
CA GLU A 140 22.74 -12.10 4.76
C GLU A 140 21.76 -10.91 4.69
N GLU A 141 21.66 -10.21 3.55
CA GLU A 141 20.67 -9.16 3.38
C GLU A 141 19.24 -9.71 3.50
N ALA A 142 18.93 -10.81 2.81
CA ALA A 142 17.62 -11.45 2.87
C ALA A 142 17.28 -11.88 4.31
N ARG A 143 18.24 -12.48 5.02
CA ARG A 143 18.10 -12.85 6.43
C ARG A 143 17.80 -11.65 7.32
N LYS A 144 18.52 -10.54 7.13
CA LYS A 144 18.34 -9.32 7.93
C LYS A 144 16.93 -8.76 7.74
N ARG A 145 16.50 -8.55 6.49
CA ARG A 145 15.15 -8.05 6.19
C ARG A 145 14.08 -9.00 6.72
N ARG A 146 14.30 -10.31 6.62
CA ARG A 146 13.36 -11.29 7.17
C ARG A 146 13.15 -11.09 8.66
N ARG A 147 14.22 -10.88 9.42
CA ARG A 147 14.13 -10.65 10.87
C ARG A 147 13.34 -9.38 11.19
N GLU A 148 13.56 -8.31 10.43
CA GLU A 148 12.80 -7.06 10.57
C GLU A 148 11.29 -7.29 10.36
N LEU A 149 10.91 -8.16 9.42
CA LEU A 149 9.51 -8.47 9.12
C LEU A 149 8.88 -9.56 10.00
N SER A 150 9.68 -10.31 10.76
CA SER A 150 9.21 -11.43 11.59
C SER A 150 8.86 -11.04 13.03
N GLY A 151 9.07 -9.76 13.39
CA GLY A 151 9.01 -9.22 14.77
C GLY A 151 7.86 -9.70 15.66
#